data_AF-A0AAE1C9X7-F1
#
_entry.id   AF-A0AAE1C9X7-F1
#
_cell.length_a   1.000
_cell.length_b   1.000
_cell.length_c   1.000
_cell.angle_alpha   90.00
_cell.angle_beta   90.00
_cell.angle_gamma   90.00
#
_symmetry.space_group_name_H-M   'P 1'
#
loop_
_entity.id
_entity.type
_entity.pdbx_description
1 polymer ?
#
loop_
_entity_poly.entity_id
_entity_poly.type
_entity_poly.pdbx_seq_one_letter_code
_entity_poly.pdbx_strand_id
1 'polypeptide(L)'
;MPSQIASPIPIAASRRNLALVTSQDLFASINATLNSKTGQLVTPNHTIRENDYAVPAPPPPSPVSYGRRSYTGNTRRGFITYQSASL
;
A
#
# COMPACT_ATOMS: atom_id res chain seq x y z
N MET A 1 36.90 -10.33 -60.47
CA MET A 1 36.36 -9.02 -60.04
C MET A 1 36.49 -8.94 -58.53
N PRO A 2 37.22 -7.98 -57.93
CA PRO A 2 37.35 -7.94 -56.48
C PRO A 2 36.12 -7.27 -55.85
N SER A 3 35.50 -7.96 -54.90
CA SER A 3 34.35 -7.49 -54.11
C SER A 3 34.80 -6.48 -53.06
N GLN A 4 34.26 -5.26 -53.09
CA GLN A 4 34.46 -4.26 -52.03
C GLN A 4 33.49 -4.54 -50.88
N ILE A 5 34.04 -4.91 -49.71
CA ILE A 5 33.29 -5.02 -48.46
C ILE A 5 33.33 -3.64 -47.80
N ALA A 6 32.21 -2.92 -47.81
CA ALA A 6 32.09 -1.63 -47.14
C ALA A 6 32.00 -1.86 -45.62
N SER A 7 33.00 -1.38 -44.87
CA SER A 7 32.96 -1.37 -43.40
C SER A 7 32.35 -0.06 -42.89
N PRO A 8 31.47 -0.09 -41.87
CA PRO A 8 30.87 1.11 -41.32
C PRO A 8 31.92 2.01 -40.67
N ILE A 9 31.81 3.32 -40.92
CA ILE A 9 32.70 4.34 -40.35
C ILE A 9 32.33 4.51 -38.86
N PRO A 10 33.29 4.38 -37.93
CA PRO A 10 33.03 4.60 -36.51
C PRO A 10 32.76 6.08 -36.23
N ILE A 11 31.58 6.40 -35.70
CA ILE A 11 31.20 7.74 -35.25
C ILE A 11 31.71 7.90 -33.81
N ALA A 12 32.62 8.84 -33.58
CA ALA A 12 33.09 9.16 -32.24
C ALA A 12 31.94 9.75 -31.40
N ALA A 13 31.68 9.17 -30.22
CA ALA A 13 30.71 9.72 -29.28
C ALA A 13 31.19 11.10 -28.82
N SER A 14 30.50 12.16 -29.26
CA SER A 14 30.74 13.53 -28.80
C SER A 14 30.46 13.59 -27.30
N ARG A 15 31.51 13.56 -26.48
CA ARG A 15 31.40 13.79 -25.03
C ARG A 15 31.18 15.28 -24.80
N ARG A 16 29.93 15.74 -24.97
CA ARG A 16 29.55 17.09 -24.57
C ARG A 16 29.57 17.17 -23.05
N ASN A 17 30.50 17.98 -22.52
CA ASN A 17 30.44 18.57 -21.19
C ASN A 17 30.29 17.58 -20.02
N LEU A 18 31.28 16.71 -19.84
CA LEU A 18 31.51 16.11 -18.51
C LEU A 18 32.06 17.20 -17.58
N ALA A 19 31.20 18.10 -17.14
CA ALA A 19 31.55 19.07 -16.12
C ALA A 19 31.84 18.30 -14.82
N LEU A 20 33.06 18.45 -14.29
CA LEU A 20 33.40 17.99 -12.96
C LEU A 20 32.50 18.75 -11.98
N VAL A 21 31.54 18.05 -11.38
CA VAL A 21 30.70 18.62 -10.33
C VAL A 21 31.61 18.89 -9.14
N THR A 22 31.87 20.16 -8.86
CA THR A 22 32.65 20.57 -7.71
C THR A 22 31.77 20.76 -6.49
N SER A 23 32.35 20.75 -5.30
CA SER A 23 31.61 21.08 -4.07
C SER A 23 30.93 22.45 -4.16
N GLN A 24 31.53 23.40 -4.88
CA GLN A 24 30.97 24.72 -5.11
C GLN A 24 29.67 24.67 -5.93
N ASP A 25 29.63 23.83 -6.97
CA ASP A 25 28.44 23.62 -7.80
C ASP A 25 27.31 22.96 -7.00
N LEU A 26 27.67 22.03 -6.10
CA LEU A 26 26.70 21.42 -5.18
C LEU A 26 26.10 22.46 -4.25
N PHE A 27 26.92 23.29 -3.59
CA PHE A 27 26.42 24.36 -2.72
C PHE A 27 25.59 25.39 -3.48
N ALA A 28 25.99 25.75 -4.71
CA ALA A 28 25.23 26.65 -5.56
C ALA A 28 23.85 26.07 -5.94
N SER A 29 23.78 24.76 -6.24
CA SER A 29 22.51 24.09 -6.57
C SER A 29 21.54 24.01 -5.37
N ILE A 30 22.07 23.78 -4.17
CA ILE A 30 21.29 23.75 -2.92
C ILE A 30 20.76 25.16 -2.63
N ASN A 31 21.60 26.19 -2.73
CA ASN A 31 21.20 27.58 -2.55
C ASN A 31 20.15 28.01 -3.58
N ALA A 32 20.30 27.63 -4.85
CA ALA A 32 19.29 27.90 -5.87
C ALA A 32 17.94 27.23 -5.55
N THR A 33 17.97 26.01 -5.01
CA THR A 33 16.76 25.27 -4.60
C THR A 33 16.09 25.89 -3.37
N LEU A 34 16.87 26.35 -2.39
CA LEU A 34 16.34 27.04 -1.21
C LEU A 34 15.76 28.42 -1.56
N ASN A 35 16.46 29.18 -2.39
CA ASN A 35 16.03 30.52 -2.82
C ASN A 35 14.78 30.46 -3.71
N SER A 36 14.67 29.46 -4.60
CA SER A 36 13.47 29.26 -5.44
C SER A 36 12.24 28.84 -4.65
N LYS A 37 12.40 28.36 -3.41
CA LYS A 37 11.32 27.89 -2.54
C LYS A 37 10.81 28.94 -1.55
N THR A 38 11.39 30.14 -1.54
CA THR A 38 10.98 31.25 -0.65
C THR A 38 9.51 31.68 -0.82
N GLY A 39 8.85 31.32 -1.93
CA GLY A 39 7.42 31.58 -2.17
C GLY A 39 6.49 30.36 -2.00
N GLN A 40 7.04 29.16 -1.83
CA GLN A 40 6.27 27.91 -1.66
C GLN A 40 6.76 27.23 -0.40
N LEU A 41 6.28 27.71 0.74
CA LEU A 41 6.38 26.98 1.99
C LEU A 41 5.88 25.55 1.74
N VAL A 42 6.72 24.55 2.00
CA VAL A 42 6.31 23.13 2.12
C VAL A 42 5.64 22.89 3.47
N THR A 43 4.87 23.87 3.93
CA THR A 43 3.78 23.62 4.84
C THR A 43 2.58 23.30 3.97
N PRO A 44 1.76 22.30 4.33
CA PRO A 44 0.53 22.05 3.59
C PRO A 44 -0.26 23.36 3.44
N ASN A 45 -0.93 23.55 2.29
CA ASN A 45 -1.80 24.69 1.97
C ASN A 45 -3.06 24.76 2.87
N HIS A 46 -2.98 24.19 4.07
CA HIS A 46 -3.95 24.34 5.13
C HIS A 46 -3.19 24.33 6.46
N THR A 47 -3.61 25.19 7.38
CA THR A 47 -3.16 25.14 8.78
C THR A 47 -3.61 23.82 9.37
N ILE A 48 -2.66 22.95 9.75
CA ILE A 48 -2.94 21.71 10.47
C ILE A 48 -3.66 22.07 11.77
N ARG A 49 -4.91 21.64 11.91
CA ARG A 49 -5.70 21.75 13.14
C ARG A 49 -5.60 20.46 13.95
N GLU A 50 -5.87 20.59 15.24
CA GLU A 50 -5.81 19.50 16.23
C GLU A 50 -6.64 18.26 15.86
N ASN A 51 -7.69 18.40 15.04
CA ASN A 51 -8.60 17.32 14.67
C ASN A 51 -8.39 16.78 13.24
N ASP A 52 -7.46 17.32 12.45
CA ASP A 52 -7.30 16.95 11.02
C ASP A 52 -6.85 15.50 10.83
N TYR A 53 -6.24 14.92 11.86
CA TYR A 53 -5.78 13.53 11.90
C TYR A 53 -6.50 12.70 12.97
N ALA A 54 -7.65 13.16 13.44
CA ALA A 54 -8.46 12.39 14.37
C ALA A 54 -8.95 11.11 13.68
N VAL A 55 -8.67 9.96 14.28
CA VAL A 55 -9.15 8.68 13.76
C VAL A 55 -10.66 8.61 14.00
N PRO A 56 -11.49 8.37 12.96
CA PRO A 56 -12.93 8.25 13.14
C PRO A 56 -13.24 7.08 14.07
N ALA A 57 -14.35 7.18 14.79
CA ALA A 57 -14.80 6.10 15.65
C ALA A 57 -14.92 4.80 14.83
N PRO A 58 -14.51 3.65 15.41
CA PRO A 58 -14.64 2.38 14.73
C PRO A 58 -16.11 2.11 14.36
N PRO A 59 -16.38 1.40 13.25
CA PRO A 59 -17.74 1.05 12.89
C PRO A 59 -18.39 0.20 14.00
N PRO A 60 -19.71 0.30 14.20
CA PRO A 60 -20.41 -0.53 15.16
C PRO A 60 -20.28 -2.03 14.78
N PRO A 61 -20.33 -2.95 15.77
CA PRO A 61 -20.31 -4.38 15.48
C PRO A 61 -21.52 -4.76 14.61
N SER A 62 -21.33 -5.72 13.71
CA SER A 62 -22.43 -6.24 12.90
C SER A 62 -23.48 -6.93 13.78
N PRO A 63 -24.79 -6.84 13.45
CA PRO A 63 -25.83 -7.54 14.19
C PRO A 63 -25.58 -9.06 14.25
N VAL A 64 -25.65 -9.63 15.45
CA VAL A 64 -25.56 -11.09 15.63
C VAL A 64 -26.91 -11.71 15.32
N SER A 65 -26.95 -12.57 14.29
CA SER A 65 -28.11 -13.42 14.06
C SER A 65 -28.05 -14.61 15.03
N TYR A 66 -28.88 -14.59 16.07
CA TYR A 66 -29.15 -15.77 16.88
C TYR A 66 -29.97 -16.74 16.03
N GLY A 67 -29.30 -17.54 15.21
CA GLY A 67 -29.94 -18.66 14.53
C GLY A 67 -30.69 -19.50 15.57
N ARG A 68 -31.92 -19.91 15.25
CA ARG A 68 -32.72 -20.84 16.06
C ARG A 68 -31.99 -22.19 16.15
N ARG A 69 -30.93 -22.27 16.96
CA ARG A 69 -30.50 -23.53 17.56
C ARG A 69 -31.49 -23.83 18.68
N SER A 70 -32.76 -23.99 18.32
CA SER A 70 -33.70 -24.74 19.11
C SER A 70 -33.09 -26.14 19.22
N TYR A 71 -32.99 -26.65 20.44
CA TYR A 71 -32.63 -28.04 20.68
C TYR A 71 -33.58 -28.95 19.88
N THR A 72 -33.21 -29.31 18.65
CA THR A 72 -33.95 -30.30 17.88
C THR A 72 -33.48 -31.65 18.39
N GLY A 73 -34.36 -32.26 19.19
CA GLY A 73 -34.09 -33.47 19.93
C GLY A 73 -33.63 -34.63 19.06
N ASN A 74 -32.63 -35.34 19.57
CA ASN A 74 -32.46 -36.74 19.24
C ASN A 74 -33.20 -37.57 20.31
N THR A 75 -34.54 -37.55 20.25
CA THR A 75 -35.36 -38.52 20.98
C THR A 75 -35.16 -39.88 20.31
N ARG A 76 -34.07 -40.55 20.67
CA ARG A 76 -33.96 -42.00 20.48
C ARG A 76 -35.12 -42.63 21.26
N ARG A 77 -36.20 -42.99 20.55
CA ARG A 77 -37.27 -43.84 21.08
C ARG A 77 -36.68 -45.23 21.34
N GLY A 78 -35.98 -45.37 22.46
CA GLY A 78 -35.81 -46.65 23.11
C GLY A 78 -37.18 -47.06 23.63
N PHE A 79 -37.78 -48.05 22.99
CA PHE A 79 -38.93 -48.75 23.55
C PHE A 79 -38.47 -49.38 24.87
N ILE A 80 -38.88 -48.81 26.00
CA ILE A 80 -38.77 -49.50 27.29
C ILE A 80 -39.99 -50.42 27.36
N THR A 81 -39.81 -51.66 26.93
CA THR A 81 -40.80 -52.72 27.13
C THR A 81 -40.83 -53.03 28.62
N TYR A 82 -41.88 -52.59 29.34
CA TYR A 82 -42.16 -53.10 30.67
C TYR A 82 -42.74 -54.50 30.50
N GLN A 83 -41.91 -55.52 30.70
CA GLN A 83 -42.40 -56.88 30.86
C GLN A 83 -42.92 -57.00 32.30
N SER A 84 -44.24 -56.92 32.46
CA SER A 84 -44.92 -57.27 33.71
C SER A 84 -44.76 -58.77 33.95
N ALA A 85 -43.91 -59.16 34.90
CA ALA A 85 -43.95 -60.50 35.46
C ALA A 85 -45.03 -60.51 36.55
N SER A 86 -46.09 -61.29 36.31
CA SER A 86 -47.16 -61.59 37.27
C SER A 86 -47.00 -63.03 37.74
N LEU A 87 -46.82 -63.22 39.05
CA LEU A 87 -47.61 -64.05 39.97
C LEU A 87 -46.91 -64.09 41.34
#